data_AF-A0A2A2IYC7-F1
#
_entry.id   AF-A0A2A2IYC7-F1
#
_cell.length_a   1.000
_cell.length_b   1.000
_cell.length_c   1.000
_cell.angle_alpha   90.00
_cell.angle_beta   90.00
_cell.angle_gamma   90.00
#
_symmetry.space_group_name_H-M   'P 1'
#
loop_
_entity.id
_entity.type
_entity.pdbx_description
1 polymer ?
#
loop_
_entity_poly.entity_id
_entity_poly.type
_entity_poly.pdbx_seq_one_letter_code
_entity_poly.pdbx_strand_id
1 'polypeptide(L)'
;MSEGFMRWETLIKVVWLVIFVLIALLAGCVFFEYKGSAWVYLLFTGLSTVLLFLGFGRGAIFFDAFIGVLLWIGFWLKFSVQTAFFEGRFNIAVGGFDGGPESLDKALLVVCCALAAVLLVRLVRERCGFCYPPVLPQIGYVGLFVFYRRFRGWVLWVFIVGVLLVCAANAWFGFYQRGQIARLTLPMGLNGIFTWLLTFGMASVSAVLLRFEFEINRGRYWVVITLALLEAAFSSISLWSRGMILNGSALLYGSVAQFRRSGSMVPLKVSIYAAILFCGLFAFSVYTVNYLRALDFHRLSEQQQQQQQQQQVNRLLVEQTSTLFLDRWVGIEGVMSVVGAESLGFELFKEALTEKFSADENSFYDRSFVASPYDNSRDDGLHFVSLPGYIAFLFYPGSYLFLFCAVLLFSILAALVEFLVYRLGGRNLVFCALIAQVIAFRYTSFGYVPAQSYLLFGSILLNVLILFFSDRLMRFFHRH
;
A
#
# COMPACT_ATOMS: atom_id res chain seq x y z
N MET A 1 18.77 29.50 -13.80
CA MET A 1 18.44 28.11 -13.37
C MET A 1 18.41 27.93 -11.84
N SER A 2 19.01 28.83 -11.04
CA SER A 2 19.07 28.72 -9.56
C SER A 2 17.81 29.21 -8.81
N GLU A 3 17.08 30.21 -9.33
CA GLU A 3 15.91 30.76 -8.62
C GLU A 3 14.74 29.76 -8.48
N GLY A 4 14.50 28.95 -9.52
CA GLY A 4 13.47 27.90 -9.47
C GLY A 4 13.82 26.75 -8.52
N PHE A 5 15.10 26.44 -8.35
CA PHE A 5 15.60 25.42 -7.44
C PHE A 5 15.39 25.83 -5.97
N MET A 6 15.72 27.09 -5.65
CA MET A 6 15.58 27.64 -4.29
C MET A 6 14.12 27.68 -3.81
N ARG A 7 13.16 27.94 -4.70
CA ARG A 7 11.72 27.98 -4.37
C ARG A 7 11.14 26.60 -4.00
N TRP A 8 11.56 25.52 -4.67
CA TRP A 8 10.99 24.19 -4.44
C TRP A 8 11.51 23.52 -3.17
N GLU A 9 12.80 23.65 -2.88
CA GLU A 9 13.34 23.16 -1.60
C GLU A 9 12.71 23.88 -0.40
N THR A 10 12.52 25.20 -0.53
CA THR A 10 11.83 26.00 0.48
C THR A 10 10.39 25.53 0.67
N LEU A 11 9.63 25.30 -0.42
CA LEU A 11 8.26 24.77 -0.34
C LEU A 11 8.20 23.44 0.42
N ILE A 12 9.10 22.51 0.11
CA ILE A 12 9.13 21.20 0.78
C ILE A 12 9.48 21.33 2.27
N LYS A 13 10.43 22.20 2.62
CA LYS A 13 10.74 22.49 4.03
C LYS A 13 9.54 23.08 4.76
N VAL A 14 8.80 23.99 4.11
CA VAL A 14 7.57 24.57 4.67
C VAL A 14 6.49 23.50 4.86
N VAL A 15 6.26 22.62 3.88
CA VAL A 15 5.30 21.51 4.02
C VAL A 15 5.67 20.60 5.20
N TRP A 16 6.93 20.22 5.33
CA TRP A 16 7.39 19.41 6.46
C TRP A 16 7.29 20.12 7.80
N LEU A 17 7.54 21.43 7.84
CA LEU A 17 7.33 22.24 9.04
C LEU A 17 5.85 22.27 9.45
N VAL A 18 4.94 22.46 8.49
CA VAL A 18 3.50 22.41 8.74
C VAL A 18 3.09 21.04 9.28
N ILE A 19 3.55 19.95 8.66
CA ILE A 19 3.29 18.58 9.15
C ILE A 19 3.80 18.41 10.58
N PHE A 20 5.02 18.87 10.89
CA PHE A 20 5.59 18.79 12.23
C PHE A 20 4.77 19.57 13.27
N VAL A 21 4.34 20.79 12.93
CA VAL A 21 3.49 21.62 13.81
C VAL A 21 2.14 20.94 14.04
N LEU A 22 1.51 20.38 13.01
CA LEU A 22 0.26 19.62 13.15
C LEU A 22 0.45 18.38 14.05
N ILE A 23 1.57 17.67 13.90
CA ILE A 23 1.93 16.55 14.78
C ILE A 23 2.04 17.03 16.22
N ALA A 24 2.77 18.12 16.48
CA ALA A 24 2.95 18.66 17.82
C ALA A 24 1.63 19.11 18.47
N LEU A 25 0.76 19.79 17.71
CA LEU A 25 -0.55 20.23 18.19
C LEU A 25 -1.43 19.04 18.57
N LEU A 26 -1.57 18.06 17.67
CA LEU A 26 -2.35 16.86 17.94
C LEU A 26 -1.74 16.04 19.09
N ALA A 27 -0.42 15.95 19.15
CA ALA A 27 0.26 15.26 20.24
C ALA A 27 -0.02 15.91 21.59
N GLY A 28 -0.06 17.24 21.63
CA GLY A 28 -0.46 18.01 22.81
C GLY A 28 -1.89 17.70 23.26
N CYS A 29 -2.86 17.65 22.34
CA CYS A 29 -4.24 17.28 22.67
C CYS A 29 -4.32 15.88 23.29
N VAL A 30 -3.68 14.89 22.66
CA VAL A 30 -3.67 13.51 23.16
C VAL A 30 -2.96 13.38 24.50
N PHE A 31 -1.91 14.16 24.74
CA PHE A 31 -1.16 14.11 26.00
C PHE A 31 -2.04 14.37 27.22
N PHE A 32 -3.06 15.23 27.10
CA PHE A 32 -4.01 15.51 28.17
C PHE A 32 -5.09 14.44 28.35
N GLU A 33 -5.46 13.75 27.26
CA GLU A 33 -6.51 12.72 27.27
C GLU A 33 -5.96 11.30 27.52
N TYR A 34 -4.66 11.10 27.31
CA TYR A 34 -4.02 9.79 27.45
C TYR A 34 -3.96 9.35 28.91
N LYS A 35 -4.63 8.23 29.21
CA LYS A 35 -4.79 7.71 30.58
C LYS A 35 -3.59 6.89 31.07
N GLY A 36 -2.73 6.43 30.16
CA GLY A 36 -1.52 5.64 30.48
C GLY A 36 -0.35 6.52 30.90
N SER A 37 0.86 5.96 30.84
CA SER A 37 2.07 6.68 31.19
C SER A 37 2.51 7.66 30.11
N ALA A 38 2.67 8.92 30.50
CA ALA A 38 3.09 10.02 29.61
C ALA A 38 4.37 9.70 28.82
N TRP A 39 5.36 9.05 29.43
CA TRP A 39 6.62 8.73 28.73
C TRP A 39 6.42 7.69 27.63
N VAL A 40 5.49 6.74 27.80
CA VAL A 40 5.19 5.70 26.78
C VAL A 40 4.57 6.37 25.56
N TYR A 41 3.61 7.26 25.77
CA TYR A 41 2.99 8.03 24.69
C TYR A 41 4.00 8.95 23.96
N LEU A 42 4.88 9.62 24.71
CA LEU A 42 5.94 10.45 24.11
C LEU A 42 6.95 9.60 23.32
N LEU A 43 7.33 8.42 23.80
CA LEU A 43 8.19 7.49 23.08
C LEU A 43 7.51 7.03 21.78
N PHE A 44 6.24 6.62 21.85
CA PHE A 44 5.45 6.22 20.70
C PHE A 44 5.35 7.32 19.64
N THR A 45 5.08 8.55 20.08
CA THR A 45 5.03 9.73 19.21
C THR A 45 6.40 10.02 18.59
N GLY A 46 7.46 9.98 19.40
CA GLY A 46 8.83 10.21 18.95
C GLY A 46 9.26 9.20 17.89
N LEU A 47 9.12 7.90 18.15
CA LEU A 47 9.50 6.84 17.22
C LEU A 47 8.68 6.88 15.92
N SER A 48 7.36 7.07 16.02
CA SER A 48 6.48 7.17 14.83
C SER A 48 6.84 8.36 13.96
N THR A 49 7.10 9.51 14.58
CA THR A 49 7.49 10.73 13.90
C THR A 49 8.87 10.56 13.25
N VAL A 50 9.86 10.07 14.00
CA VAL A 50 11.20 9.80 13.47
C VAL A 50 11.14 8.85 12.28
N LEU A 51 10.36 7.76 12.36
CA LEU A 51 10.17 6.83 11.23
C LEU A 51 9.61 7.52 9.99
N LEU A 52 8.58 8.36 10.13
CA LEU A 52 7.98 9.11 9.02
C LEU A 52 9.02 10.03 8.34
N PHE A 53 9.70 10.88 9.11
CA PHE A 53 10.65 11.86 8.56
C PHE A 53 11.88 11.19 7.95
N LEU A 54 12.41 10.16 8.61
CA LEU A 54 13.55 9.40 8.13
C LEU A 54 13.23 8.59 6.86
N GLY A 55 11.96 8.23 6.64
CA GLY A 55 11.49 7.60 5.39
C GLY A 55 11.64 8.46 4.14
N PHE A 56 11.70 9.80 4.29
CA PHE A 56 11.93 10.74 3.17
C PHE A 56 13.29 11.43 3.24
N GLY A 57 14.12 11.06 4.21
CA GLY A 57 15.42 11.66 4.47
C GLY A 57 16.52 11.21 3.49
N ARG A 58 17.75 11.67 3.76
CA ARG A 58 18.94 11.15 3.08
C ARG A 58 19.12 9.66 3.41
N GLY A 59 19.60 8.89 2.44
CA GLY A 59 19.81 7.44 2.58
C GLY A 59 18.54 6.58 2.58
N ALA A 60 17.36 7.18 2.47
CA ALA A 60 16.10 6.45 2.40
C ALA A 60 15.93 5.73 1.06
N ILE A 61 15.40 4.50 1.13
CA ILE A 61 14.87 3.76 -0.01
C ILE A 61 13.35 3.94 -0.08
N PHE A 62 12.70 3.52 -1.17
CA PHE A 62 11.26 3.71 -1.32
C PHE A 62 10.47 2.93 -0.27
N PHE A 63 10.95 1.75 0.15
CA PHE A 63 10.31 0.97 1.19
C PHE A 63 10.21 1.75 2.51
N ASP A 64 11.24 2.49 2.92
CA ASP A 64 11.19 3.28 4.16
C ASP A 64 10.10 4.35 4.10
N ALA A 65 9.94 5.01 2.94
CA ALA A 65 8.92 6.02 2.74
C ALA A 65 7.52 5.41 2.86
N PHE A 66 7.26 4.30 2.15
CA PHE A 66 5.93 3.67 2.16
C PHE A 66 5.60 3.03 3.50
N ILE A 67 6.53 2.25 4.09
CA ILE A 67 6.28 1.63 5.40
C ILE A 67 6.13 2.69 6.48
N GLY A 68 6.93 3.76 6.43
CA GLY A 68 6.85 4.88 7.38
C GLY A 68 5.51 5.60 7.32
N VAL A 69 5.03 5.93 6.12
CA VAL A 69 3.69 6.56 5.95
C VAL A 69 2.58 5.62 6.40
N LEU A 70 2.59 4.36 5.97
CA LEU A 70 1.52 3.41 6.29
C LEU A 70 1.44 3.11 7.78
N LEU A 71 2.59 2.92 8.45
CA LEU A 71 2.63 2.72 9.90
C LEU A 71 2.26 4.00 10.65
N TRP A 72 2.71 5.17 10.20
CA TRP A 72 2.35 6.43 10.84
C TRP A 72 0.85 6.71 10.76
N ILE A 73 0.21 6.47 9.60
CA ILE A 73 -1.24 6.64 9.44
C ILE A 73 -2.01 5.61 10.27
N GLY A 74 -1.68 4.32 10.12
CA GLY A 74 -2.42 3.22 10.75
C GLY A 74 -2.27 3.16 12.27
N PHE A 75 -1.10 3.55 12.81
CA PHE A 75 -0.83 3.51 14.23
C PHE A 75 -0.95 4.89 14.87
N TRP A 76 0.00 5.79 14.59
CA TRP A 76 0.09 7.06 15.31
C TRP A 76 -1.11 7.98 15.04
N LEU A 77 -1.38 8.31 13.78
CA LEU A 77 -2.45 9.25 13.45
C LEU A 77 -3.82 8.70 13.89
N LYS A 78 -4.08 7.42 13.61
CA LYS A 78 -5.32 6.75 14.01
C LYS A 78 -5.50 6.77 15.53
N PHE A 79 -4.50 6.33 16.28
CA PHE A 79 -4.54 6.33 17.75
C PHE A 79 -4.75 7.74 18.30
N SER A 80 -3.97 8.71 17.83
CA SER A 80 -4.02 10.09 18.29
C SER A 80 -5.36 10.77 17.99
N VAL A 81 -5.93 10.58 16.81
CA VAL A 81 -7.25 11.16 16.48
C VAL A 81 -8.35 10.53 17.34
N GLN A 82 -8.36 9.20 17.49
CA GLN A 82 -9.39 8.52 18.30
C GLN A 82 -9.30 8.92 19.77
N THR A 83 -8.08 9.08 20.29
CA THR A 83 -7.88 9.49 21.69
C THR A 83 -8.27 10.95 21.91
N ALA A 84 -7.84 11.87 21.03
CA ALA A 84 -8.10 13.30 21.20
C ALA A 84 -9.55 13.71 20.97
N PHE A 85 -10.27 13.04 20.05
CA PHE A 85 -11.58 13.52 19.58
C PHE A 85 -12.73 12.52 19.73
N PHE A 86 -12.46 11.27 20.06
CA PHE A 86 -13.47 10.21 20.13
C PHE A 86 -13.41 9.41 21.44
N GLU A 87 -12.92 10.04 22.52
CA GLU A 87 -12.80 9.43 23.85
C GLU A 87 -12.00 8.10 23.86
N GLY A 88 -11.11 7.91 22.88
CA GLY A 88 -10.34 6.66 22.71
C GLY A 88 -11.16 5.49 22.14
N ARG A 89 -12.36 5.72 21.62
CA ARG A 89 -13.19 4.67 21.00
C ARG A 89 -12.78 4.43 19.56
N PHE A 90 -12.74 3.16 19.17
CA PHE A 90 -12.42 2.74 17.81
C PHE A 90 -13.68 2.21 17.12
N ASN A 91 -13.88 2.58 15.86
CA ASN A 91 -15.00 2.10 15.05
C ASN A 91 -14.82 0.65 14.59
N ILE A 92 -13.58 0.16 14.57
CA ILE A 92 -13.24 -1.23 14.26
C ILE A 92 -13.11 -1.99 15.58
N ALA A 93 -13.58 -3.24 15.59
CA ALA A 93 -13.49 -4.11 16.76
C ALA A 93 -12.04 -4.23 17.27
N VAL A 94 -11.85 -3.96 18.57
CA VAL A 94 -10.58 -4.11 19.28
C VAL A 94 -10.57 -5.34 20.19
N GLY A 95 -11.50 -6.28 19.98
CA GLY A 95 -11.57 -7.53 20.75
C GLY A 95 -11.83 -7.33 22.23
N GLY A 96 -11.16 -8.11 23.07
CA GLY A 96 -11.23 -8.04 24.54
C GLY A 96 -10.46 -6.88 25.17
N PHE A 97 -10.02 -5.89 24.40
CA PHE A 97 -9.26 -4.76 24.92
C PHE A 97 -10.11 -3.88 25.86
N ASP A 98 -9.66 -3.72 27.10
CA ASP A 98 -10.40 -3.07 28.19
C ASP A 98 -10.29 -1.53 28.19
N GLY A 99 -9.38 -0.96 27.39
CA GLY A 99 -9.11 0.49 27.39
C GLY A 99 -8.41 1.00 28.66
N GLY A 100 -7.92 0.09 29.51
CA GLY A 100 -7.23 0.44 30.76
C GLY A 100 -5.87 1.11 30.51
N PRO A 101 -5.36 1.92 31.46
CA PRO A 101 -4.04 2.57 31.36
C PRO A 101 -2.90 1.59 31.05
N GLU A 102 -2.85 0.44 31.73
CA GLU A 102 -1.81 -0.56 31.53
C GLU A 102 -1.90 -1.24 30.16
N SER A 103 -3.11 -1.54 29.70
CA SER A 103 -3.36 -2.13 28.38
C SER A 103 -2.99 -1.16 27.25
N LEU A 104 -3.28 0.13 27.42
CA LEU A 104 -2.86 1.19 26.50
C LEU A 104 -1.34 1.28 26.42
N ASP A 105 -0.66 1.35 27.57
CA ASP A 105 0.80 1.39 27.61
C ASP A 105 1.41 0.15 26.95
N LYS A 106 0.87 -1.04 27.24
CA LYS A 106 1.32 -2.29 26.63
C LYS A 106 1.15 -2.27 25.11
N ALA A 107 0.00 -1.83 24.60
CA ALA A 107 -0.23 -1.72 23.16
C ALA A 107 0.76 -0.74 22.50
N LEU A 108 0.99 0.44 23.09
CA LEU A 108 1.96 1.39 22.57
C LEU A 108 3.40 0.86 22.64
N LEU A 109 3.79 0.16 23.71
CA LEU A 109 5.12 -0.44 23.84
C LEU A 109 5.37 -1.54 22.81
N VAL A 110 4.36 -2.36 22.48
CA VAL A 110 4.42 -3.34 21.39
C VAL A 110 4.74 -2.66 20.07
N VAL A 111 4.04 -1.56 19.77
CA VAL A 111 4.28 -0.79 18.56
C VAL A 111 5.68 -0.14 18.59
N CYS A 112 6.07 0.49 19.69
CA CYS A 112 7.41 1.07 19.86
C CYS A 112 8.52 0.05 19.60
N CYS A 113 8.37 -1.18 20.09
CA CYS A 113 9.31 -2.28 19.86
C CYS A 113 9.47 -2.58 18.36
N ALA A 114 8.36 -2.68 17.63
CA ALA A 114 8.38 -2.88 16.18
C ALA A 114 8.97 -1.67 15.43
N LEU A 115 8.59 -0.44 15.77
CA LEU A 115 9.12 0.76 15.11
C LEU A 115 10.64 0.89 15.32
N ALA A 116 11.14 0.56 16.52
CA ALA A 116 12.56 0.54 16.82
C ALA A 116 13.32 -0.47 15.93
N ALA A 117 12.74 -1.65 15.68
CA ALA A 117 13.33 -2.64 14.77
C ALA A 117 13.42 -2.11 13.32
N VAL A 118 12.35 -1.48 12.80
CA VAL A 118 12.36 -0.87 11.45
C VAL A 118 13.43 0.23 11.35
N LEU A 119 13.48 1.11 12.36
CA LEU A 119 14.47 2.20 12.43
C LEU A 119 15.90 1.66 12.49
N LEU A 120 16.15 0.61 13.27
CA LEU A 120 17.47 -0.01 13.36
C LEU A 120 17.94 -0.53 11.99
N VAL A 121 17.09 -1.26 11.26
CA VAL A 121 17.43 -1.75 9.92
C VAL A 121 17.77 -0.60 8.98
N ARG A 122 16.98 0.48 9.00
CA ARG A 122 17.27 1.67 8.20
C ARG A 122 18.66 2.25 8.53
N LEU A 123 18.96 2.46 9.81
CA LEU A 123 20.25 3.03 10.26
C LEU A 123 21.43 2.13 9.89
N VAL A 124 21.30 0.82 10.08
CA VAL A 124 22.32 -0.16 9.70
C VAL A 124 22.53 -0.15 8.18
N ARG A 125 21.45 -0.21 7.40
CA ARG A 125 21.50 -0.21 5.93
C ARG A 125 22.16 1.05 5.37
N GLU A 126 21.84 2.21 5.93
CA GLU A 126 22.44 3.50 5.55
C GLU A 126 23.97 3.48 5.76
N ARG A 127 24.44 2.87 6.85
CA ARG A 127 25.89 2.67 7.11
C ARG A 127 26.53 1.59 6.24
N CYS A 128 25.81 0.52 5.93
CA CYS A 128 26.29 -0.56 5.06
C CYS A 128 26.30 -0.21 3.56
N GLY A 129 25.85 0.99 3.19
CA GLY A 129 26.00 1.53 1.84
C GLY A 129 24.92 1.13 0.83
N PHE A 130 23.82 0.49 1.26
CA PHE A 130 22.68 0.28 0.37
C PHE A 130 21.75 1.51 0.36
N CYS A 131 22.12 2.48 -0.47
CA CYS A 131 21.38 3.69 -0.76
C CYS A 131 21.31 3.90 -2.28
N TYR A 132 20.27 4.59 -2.76
CA TYR A 132 20.24 5.02 -4.16
C TYR A 132 21.38 5.98 -4.48
N PRO A 133 22.02 5.86 -5.66
CA PRO A 133 23.06 6.80 -6.05
C PRO A 133 22.49 8.23 -6.17
N PRO A 134 23.32 9.26 -5.89
CA PRO A 134 22.87 10.65 -5.94
C PRO A 134 22.53 11.11 -7.37
N VAL A 135 23.25 10.58 -8.36
CA VAL A 135 23.04 10.86 -9.78
C VAL A 135 22.36 9.66 -10.43
N LEU A 136 21.38 9.95 -11.28
CA LEU A 136 20.65 8.92 -12.02
C LEU A 136 21.61 8.14 -12.96
N PRO A 137 21.66 6.81 -12.87
CA PRO A 137 22.44 6.01 -13.81
C PRO A 137 21.82 6.02 -15.22
N GLN A 138 22.64 5.70 -16.23
CA GLN A 138 22.17 5.45 -17.60
C GLN A 138 21.07 4.37 -17.63
N ILE A 139 20.22 4.42 -18.65
CA ILE A 139 19.10 3.48 -18.86
C ILE A 139 19.63 2.04 -18.80
N GLY A 140 19.15 1.28 -17.82
CA GLY A 140 19.57 -0.11 -17.66
C GLY A 140 18.89 -1.07 -18.62
N TYR A 141 17.70 -0.74 -19.15
CA TYR A 141 16.95 -1.52 -20.15
C TYR A 141 17.12 -1.00 -21.57
N VAL A 142 18.32 -1.17 -22.13
CA VAL A 142 18.70 -0.63 -23.43
C VAL A 142 17.89 -1.23 -24.59
N GLY A 143 17.64 -2.54 -24.58
CA GLY A 143 16.92 -3.23 -25.65
C GLY A 143 15.46 -2.84 -25.71
N LEU A 144 14.78 -2.89 -24.55
CA LEU A 144 13.39 -2.42 -24.45
C LEU A 144 13.28 -0.92 -24.78
N PHE A 145 14.26 -0.10 -24.40
CA PHE A 145 14.28 1.32 -24.73
C PHE A 145 14.38 1.57 -26.23
N VAL A 146 15.28 0.85 -26.94
CA VAL A 146 15.41 0.98 -28.40
C VAL A 146 14.13 0.54 -29.10
N PHE A 147 13.55 -0.60 -28.68
CA PHE A 147 12.27 -1.09 -29.19
C PHE A 147 11.16 -0.06 -28.97
N TYR A 148 11.04 0.48 -27.76
CA TYR A 148 10.06 1.52 -27.43
C TYR A 148 10.26 2.77 -28.28
N ARG A 149 11.49 3.24 -28.45
CA ARG A 149 11.79 4.43 -29.24
C ARG A 149 11.39 4.25 -30.71
N ARG A 150 11.58 3.05 -31.27
CA ARG A 150 11.21 2.72 -32.66
C ARG A 150 9.70 2.58 -32.85
N PHE A 151 9.00 1.94 -31.92
CA PHE A 151 7.58 1.59 -32.03
C PHE A 151 6.68 2.34 -31.05
N ARG A 152 7.10 3.54 -30.61
CA ARG A 152 6.49 4.31 -29.51
C ARG A 152 4.97 4.35 -29.57
N GLY A 153 4.40 4.80 -30.69
CA GLY A 153 2.95 4.93 -30.85
C GLY A 153 2.21 3.60 -30.72
N TRP A 154 2.76 2.55 -31.35
CA TRP A 154 2.22 1.20 -31.26
C TRP A 154 2.27 0.63 -29.84
N VAL A 155 3.39 0.79 -29.13
CA VAL A 155 3.52 0.30 -27.75
C VAL A 155 2.50 0.98 -26.83
N LEU A 156 2.32 2.31 -26.96
CA LEU A 156 1.33 3.04 -26.17
C LEU A 156 -0.10 2.59 -26.50
N TRP A 157 -0.42 2.38 -27.78
CA TRP A 157 -1.75 1.91 -28.20
C TRP A 157 -2.04 0.49 -27.71
N VAL A 158 -1.10 -0.44 -27.88
CA VAL A 158 -1.22 -1.82 -27.38
C VAL A 158 -1.38 -1.84 -25.86
N PHE A 159 -0.67 -0.97 -25.14
CA PHE A 159 -0.83 -0.86 -23.70
C PHE A 159 -2.25 -0.42 -23.30
N ILE A 160 -2.81 0.60 -23.95
CA ILE A 160 -4.19 1.06 -23.70
C ILE A 160 -5.18 -0.07 -23.94
N VAL A 161 -5.09 -0.73 -25.11
CA VAL A 161 -5.99 -1.84 -25.47
C VAL A 161 -5.85 -2.99 -24.46
N GLY A 162 -4.62 -3.34 -24.08
CA GLY A 162 -4.35 -4.37 -23.09
C GLY A 162 -4.98 -4.08 -21.73
N VAL A 163 -4.82 -2.85 -21.22
CA VAL A 163 -5.45 -2.42 -19.96
C VAL A 163 -6.97 -2.53 -20.03
N LEU A 164 -7.59 -2.05 -21.11
CA LEU A 164 -9.04 -2.11 -21.27
C LEU A 164 -9.54 -3.56 -21.36
N LEU A 165 -8.86 -4.42 -22.11
CA LEU A 165 -9.22 -5.84 -22.25
C LEU A 165 -9.11 -6.58 -20.92
N VAL A 166 -8.01 -6.42 -20.18
CA VAL A 166 -7.82 -7.07 -18.87
C VAL A 166 -8.87 -6.59 -17.87
N CYS A 167 -9.10 -5.27 -17.80
CA CYS A 167 -10.10 -4.69 -16.89
C CYS A 167 -11.52 -5.14 -17.24
N ALA A 168 -11.89 -5.15 -18.52
CA ALA A 168 -13.21 -5.59 -18.99
C ALA A 168 -13.42 -7.08 -18.76
N ALA A 169 -12.41 -7.91 -19.08
CA ALA A 169 -12.47 -9.35 -18.85
C ALA A 169 -12.64 -9.66 -17.35
N ASN A 170 -11.88 -9.00 -16.47
CA ASN A 170 -12.04 -9.21 -15.03
C ASN A 170 -13.37 -8.68 -14.49
N ALA A 171 -13.89 -7.54 -15.00
CA ALA A 171 -15.19 -7.04 -14.61
C ALA A 171 -16.33 -8.00 -15.03
N TRP A 172 -16.21 -8.61 -16.22
CA TRP A 172 -17.18 -9.56 -16.75
C TRP A 172 -17.12 -10.92 -16.04
N PHE A 173 -15.95 -11.56 -16.03
CA PHE A 173 -15.76 -12.92 -15.53
C PHE A 173 -15.50 -13.00 -14.02
N GLY A 174 -15.16 -11.90 -13.36
CA GLY A 174 -14.90 -11.88 -11.91
C GLY A 174 -13.72 -12.76 -11.48
N PHE A 175 -12.60 -12.71 -12.20
CA PHE A 175 -11.41 -13.53 -11.86
C PHE A 175 -10.83 -13.18 -10.49
N TYR A 176 -10.80 -11.88 -10.18
CA TYR A 176 -10.37 -11.36 -8.90
C TYR A 176 -11.01 -10.00 -8.61
N GLN A 177 -11.91 -9.96 -7.63
CA GLN A 177 -12.59 -8.76 -7.12
C GLN A 177 -12.50 -8.75 -5.60
N ARG A 178 -12.12 -7.62 -4.99
CA ARG A 178 -11.91 -7.55 -3.54
C ARG A 178 -13.23 -7.57 -2.78
N GLY A 179 -13.38 -8.57 -1.91
CA GLY A 179 -14.59 -8.78 -1.10
C GLY A 179 -15.54 -9.83 -1.69
N GLN A 180 -15.11 -10.56 -2.73
CA GLN A 180 -15.89 -11.59 -3.39
C GLN A 180 -15.05 -12.83 -3.66
N ILE A 181 -15.72 -13.97 -3.69
CA ILE A 181 -15.16 -15.21 -4.20
C ILE A 181 -15.09 -15.10 -5.75
N ALA A 182 -14.07 -15.70 -6.35
CA ALA A 182 -13.90 -15.65 -7.81
C ALA A 182 -15.11 -16.31 -8.50
N ARG A 183 -15.77 -15.58 -9.41
CA ARG A 183 -16.95 -16.06 -10.14
C ARG A 183 -16.60 -17.13 -11.17
N LEU A 184 -15.43 -16.99 -11.81
CA LEU A 184 -14.88 -17.97 -12.73
C LEU A 184 -13.47 -18.36 -12.31
N THR A 185 -13.25 -19.65 -12.07
CA THR A 185 -11.93 -20.23 -11.79
C THR A 185 -11.35 -20.85 -13.05
N LEU A 186 -10.29 -20.24 -13.59
CA LEU A 186 -9.60 -20.75 -14.76
C LEU A 186 -8.74 -21.98 -14.40
N PRO A 187 -8.58 -22.93 -15.34
CA PRO A 187 -7.73 -24.09 -15.12
C PRO A 187 -6.29 -23.67 -14.85
N MET A 188 -5.53 -24.53 -14.16
CA MET A 188 -4.10 -24.32 -13.84
C MET A 188 -3.78 -23.06 -13.03
N GLY A 189 -4.76 -22.46 -12.35
CA GLY A 189 -4.54 -21.28 -11.51
C GLY A 189 -4.30 -19.98 -12.28
N LEU A 190 -4.73 -19.91 -13.55
CA LEU A 190 -4.53 -18.74 -14.41
C LEU A 190 -5.21 -17.45 -13.89
N ASN A 191 -6.14 -17.54 -12.95
CA ASN A 191 -6.66 -16.37 -12.22
C ASN A 191 -5.52 -15.56 -11.58
N GLY A 192 -4.44 -16.22 -11.15
CA GLY A 192 -3.27 -15.55 -10.60
C GLY A 192 -2.61 -14.57 -11.56
N ILE A 193 -2.71 -14.80 -12.88
CA ILE A 193 -2.22 -13.86 -13.90
C ILE A 193 -3.04 -12.57 -13.87
N PHE A 194 -4.38 -12.67 -13.79
CA PHE A 194 -5.25 -11.51 -13.67
C PHE A 194 -5.02 -10.77 -12.35
N THR A 195 -4.91 -11.51 -11.25
CA THR A 195 -4.55 -10.94 -9.94
C THR A 195 -3.23 -10.16 -10.04
N TRP A 196 -2.18 -10.74 -10.62
CA TRP A 196 -0.90 -10.06 -10.82
C TRP A 196 -1.02 -8.82 -11.70
N LEU A 197 -1.61 -8.94 -12.90
CA LEU A 197 -1.74 -7.85 -13.86
C LEU A 197 -2.47 -6.64 -13.25
N LEU A 198 -3.59 -6.89 -12.56
CA LEU A 198 -4.42 -5.85 -11.96
C LEU A 198 -3.82 -5.26 -10.68
N THR A 199 -3.04 -6.03 -9.92
CA THR A 199 -2.45 -5.54 -8.67
C THR A 199 -1.20 -4.70 -8.89
N PHE A 200 -0.27 -5.13 -9.74
CA PHE A 200 0.94 -4.35 -10.05
C PHE A 200 1.62 -4.68 -11.39
N GLY A 201 1.19 -5.72 -12.12
CA GLY A 201 1.80 -6.12 -13.39
C GLY A 201 1.66 -5.04 -14.47
N MET A 202 0.45 -4.53 -14.69
CA MET A 202 0.23 -3.43 -15.65
C MET A 202 0.87 -2.12 -15.17
N ALA A 203 0.80 -1.83 -13.87
CA ALA A 203 1.52 -0.69 -13.28
C ALA A 203 3.05 -0.79 -13.45
N SER A 204 3.61 -2.00 -13.53
CA SER A 204 5.04 -2.22 -13.83
C SER A 204 5.39 -1.81 -15.26
N VAL A 205 4.48 -2.07 -16.21
CA VAL A 205 4.59 -1.55 -17.58
C VAL A 205 4.49 -0.03 -17.57
N SER A 206 3.52 0.55 -16.84
CA SER A 206 3.42 2.01 -16.63
C SER A 206 4.73 2.62 -16.12
N ALA A 207 5.38 1.97 -15.15
CA ALA A 207 6.67 2.41 -14.60
C ALA A 207 7.81 2.38 -15.64
N VAL A 208 7.83 1.38 -16.52
CA VAL A 208 8.80 1.31 -17.63
C VAL A 208 8.54 2.40 -18.67
N LEU A 209 7.29 2.61 -19.06
CA LEU A 209 6.91 3.68 -20.00
C LEU A 209 7.28 5.07 -19.45
N LEU A 210 7.03 5.32 -18.16
CA LEU A 210 7.45 6.54 -17.47
C LEU A 210 8.97 6.71 -17.49
N ARG A 211 9.74 5.64 -17.30
CA ARG A 211 11.21 5.73 -17.41
C ARG A 211 11.66 6.10 -18.82
N PHE A 212 11.05 5.51 -19.84
CA PHE A 212 11.46 5.72 -21.23
C PHE A 212 11.06 7.09 -21.76
N GLU A 213 9.85 7.58 -21.48
CA GLU A 213 9.46 8.93 -21.92
C GLU A 213 10.24 10.05 -21.26
N PHE A 214 10.64 9.83 -20.01
CA PHE A 214 11.52 10.77 -19.32
C PHE A 214 12.84 11.00 -20.08
N GLU A 215 13.35 9.96 -20.74
CA GLU A 215 14.61 9.99 -21.49
C GLU A 215 14.43 10.50 -22.92
N ILE A 216 13.27 10.25 -23.54
CA ILE A 216 12.98 10.70 -24.90
C ILE A 216 12.55 12.17 -24.92
N ASN A 217 11.49 12.53 -24.18
CA ASN A 217 10.91 13.86 -24.24
C ASN A 217 10.18 14.24 -22.93
N ARG A 218 10.91 14.98 -22.09
CA ARG A 218 10.38 15.51 -20.81
C ARG A 218 9.21 16.48 -20.99
N GLY A 219 9.09 17.14 -22.15
CA GLY A 219 7.98 18.07 -22.44
C GLY A 219 6.65 17.37 -22.71
N ARG A 220 6.69 16.12 -23.19
CA ARG A 220 5.49 15.28 -23.42
C ARG A 220 5.28 14.22 -22.33
N TYR A 221 5.98 14.35 -21.22
CA TYR A 221 5.91 13.43 -20.09
C TYR A 221 4.48 13.26 -19.53
N TRP A 222 3.68 14.33 -19.62
CA TRP A 222 2.28 14.34 -19.19
C TRP A 222 1.45 13.24 -19.86
N VAL A 223 1.73 12.88 -21.11
CA VAL A 223 0.97 11.83 -21.84
C VAL A 223 1.06 10.49 -21.10
N VAL A 224 2.27 10.08 -20.71
CA VAL A 224 2.46 8.78 -20.05
C VAL A 224 2.07 8.82 -18.58
N ILE A 225 2.13 10.00 -17.92
CA ILE A 225 1.48 10.19 -16.62
C ILE A 225 -0.02 9.92 -16.75
N THR A 226 -0.68 10.45 -17.76
CA THR A 226 -2.12 10.23 -17.98
C THR A 226 -2.44 8.76 -18.16
N LEU A 227 -1.67 8.05 -19.00
CA LEU A 227 -1.86 6.62 -19.22
C LEU A 227 -1.62 5.79 -17.95
N ALA A 228 -0.58 6.10 -17.19
CA ALA A 228 -0.25 5.42 -15.95
C ALA A 228 -1.35 5.61 -14.88
N LEU A 229 -1.90 6.83 -14.76
CA LEU A 229 -2.97 7.11 -13.79
C LEU A 229 -4.32 6.54 -14.23
N LEU A 230 -4.63 6.54 -15.52
CA LEU A 230 -5.82 5.86 -16.07
C LEU A 230 -5.75 4.36 -15.86
N GLU A 231 -4.59 3.73 -16.08
CA GLU A 231 -4.39 2.32 -15.78
C GLU A 231 -4.64 2.04 -14.30
N ALA A 232 -4.01 2.78 -13.39
CA ALA A 232 -4.23 2.61 -11.96
C ALA A 232 -5.70 2.77 -11.55
N ALA A 233 -6.43 3.70 -12.18
CA ALA A 233 -7.86 3.92 -11.95
C ALA A 233 -8.72 2.75 -12.47
N PHE A 234 -8.52 2.32 -13.71
CA PHE A 234 -9.29 1.22 -14.31
C PHE A 234 -9.01 -0.12 -13.64
N SER A 235 -7.75 -0.43 -13.34
CA SER A 235 -7.36 -1.61 -12.57
C SER A 235 -8.05 -1.62 -11.20
N SER A 236 -8.09 -0.47 -10.51
CA SER A 236 -8.76 -0.32 -9.21
C SER A 236 -10.28 -0.49 -9.31
N ILE A 237 -10.90 0.10 -10.33
CA ILE A 237 -12.35 -0.07 -10.61
C ILE A 237 -12.65 -1.54 -10.89
N SER A 238 -11.87 -2.20 -11.75
CA SER A 238 -12.06 -3.62 -12.09
C SER A 238 -11.89 -4.54 -10.89
N LEU A 239 -10.94 -4.25 -10.00
CA LEU A 239 -10.72 -4.98 -8.74
C LEU A 239 -11.78 -4.69 -7.65
N TRP A 240 -12.69 -3.75 -7.88
CA TRP A 240 -13.56 -3.18 -6.84
C TRP A 240 -12.75 -2.69 -5.64
N SER A 241 -11.62 -2.04 -5.87
CA SER A 241 -10.68 -1.61 -4.84
C SER A 241 -10.53 -0.09 -4.86
N ARG A 242 -10.50 0.53 -3.68
CA ARG A 242 -10.14 1.96 -3.53
C ARG A 242 -8.61 2.18 -3.58
N GLY A 243 -7.86 1.16 -3.98
CA GLY A 243 -6.40 1.09 -3.92
C GLY A 243 -5.64 1.92 -4.95
N MET A 244 -6.31 2.67 -5.84
CA MET A 244 -5.66 3.50 -6.85
C MET A 244 -4.61 4.45 -6.22
N ILE A 245 -4.90 4.96 -5.03
CA ILE A 245 -4.01 5.84 -4.27
C ILE A 245 -2.61 5.23 -4.10
N LEU A 246 -2.52 3.92 -3.93
CA LEU A 246 -1.26 3.20 -3.70
C LEU A 246 -0.39 3.17 -4.96
N ASN A 247 -0.85 2.51 -6.02
CA ASN A 247 -0.10 2.40 -7.27
C ASN A 247 0.13 3.78 -7.91
N GLY A 248 -0.91 4.61 -7.95
CA GLY A 248 -0.82 5.95 -8.54
C GLY A 248 0.17 6.85 -7.81
N SER A 249 0.15 6.88 -6.48
CA SER A 249 1.13 7.68 -5.72
C SER A 249 2.55 7.13 -5.85
N ALA A 250 2.72 5.80 -5.94
CA ALA A 250 4.03 5.20 -6.13
C ALA A 250 4.66 5.55 -7.48
N LEU A 251 3.88 5.50 -8.56
CA LEU A 251 4.33 5.91 -9.89
C LEU A 251 4.70 7.40 -9.91
N LEU A 252 3.90 8.28 -9.29
CA LEU A 252 4.20 9.71 -9.21
C LEU A 252 5.43 9.99 -8.32
N TYR A 253 5.53 9.35 -7.16
CA TYR A 253 6.66 9.54 -6.24
C TYR A 253 7.97 9.09 -6.87
N GLY A 254 7.99 7.91 -7.50
CA GLY A 254 9.15 7.42 -8.25
C GLY A 254 9.52 8.35 -9.42
N SER A 255 8.53 8.93 -10.11
CA SER A 255 8.76 9.92 -11.18
C SER A 255 9.42 11.19 -10.63
N VAL A 256 8.89 11.76 -9.54
CA VAL A 256 9.49 12.93 -8.87
C VAL A 256 10.92 12.63 -8.40
N ALA A 257 11.14 11.45 -7.82
CA ALA A 257 12.45 11.00 -7.38
C ALA A 257 13.45 10.87 -8.54
N GLN A 258 12.97 10.50 -9.74
CA GLN A 258 13.77 10.41 -10.96
C GLN A 258 14.18 11.79 -11.49
N PHE A 259 13.24 12.75 -11.58
CA PHE A 259 13.55 14.14 -11.97
C PHE A 259 14.61 14.74 -11.03
N ARG A 260 14.41 14.62 -9.71
CA ARG A 260 15.34 15.15 -8.71
C ARG A 260 16.77 14.65 -8.89
N ARG A 261 16.97 13.36 -9.18
CA ARG A 261 18.29 12.75 -9.36
C ARG A 261 18.90 12.96 -10.75
N SER A 262 18.14 13.45 -11.73
CA SER A 262 18.67 13.82 -13.04
C SER A 262 19.15 15.27 -13.11
N GLY A 263 19.14 16.00 -11.98
CA GLY A 263 19.44 17.44 -11.95
C GLY A 263 18.40 18.31 -12.65
N SER A 264 17.19 17.80 -12.90
CA SER A 264 16.14 18.54 -13.60
C SER A 264 14.84 18.56 -12.80
N MET A 265 14.21 19.72 -12.73
CA MET A 265 12.96 19.87 -11.99
C MET A 265 11.79 19.33 -12.82
N VAL A 266 10.81 18.72 -12.14
CA VAL A 266 9.49 18.52 -12.76
C VAL A 266 8.92 19.91 -13.05
N PRO A 267 8.52 20.21 -14.30
CA PRO A 267 7.90 21.50 -14.60
C PRO A 267 6.65 21.70 -13.74
N LEU A 268 6.48 22.87 -13.11
CA LEU A 268 5.35 23.16 -12.22
C LEU A 268 3.99 22.85 -12.89
N LYS A 269 3.85 23.17 -14.18
CA LYS A 269 2.65 22.85 -14.97
C LYS A 269 2.34 21.35 -15.02
N VAL A 270 3.37 20.51 -15.18
CA VAL A 270 3.23 19.05 -15.19
C VAL A 270 2.89 18.54 -13.79
N SER A 271 3.50 19.10 -12.75
CA SER A 271 3.17 18.74 -11.36
C SER A 271 1.72 19.07 -10.99
N ILE A 272 1.26 20.29 -11.33
CA ILE A 272 -0.14 20.71 -11.10
C ILE A 272 -1.10 19.84 -11.91
N TYR A 273 -0.80 19.60 -13.19
CA TYR A 273 -1.60 18.71 -14.03
C TYR A 273 -1.72 17.30 -13.43
N ALA A 274 -0.58 16.71 -13.04
CA ALA A 274 -0.55 15.38 -12.44
C ALA A 274 -1.34 15.33 -11.13
N ALA A 275 -1.25 16.36 -10.28
CA ALA A 275 -2.01 16.45 -9.03
C ALA A 275 -3.53 16.54 -9.27
N ILE A 276 -3.97 17.42 -10.17
CA ILE A 276 -5.40 17.55 -10.53
C ILE A 276 -5.91 16.24 -11.12
N LEU A 277 -5.16 15.66 -12.05
CA LEU A 277 -5.54 14.40 -12.68
C LEU A 277 -5.60 13.25 -11.67
N PHE A 278 -4.62 13.14 -10.78
CA PHE A 278 -4.60 12.13 -9.73
C PHE A 278 -5.81 12.27 -8.80
N CYS A 279 -6.09 13.47 -8.28
CA CYS A 279 -7.23 13.70 -7.40
C CYS A 279 -8.57 13.44 -8.10
N GLY A 280 -8.72 13.90 -9.34
CA GLY A 280 -9.94 13.69 -10.14
C GLY A 280 -10.19 12.20 -10.42
N LEU A 281 -9.17 11.47 -10.87
CA LEU A 281 -9.29 10.03 -11.13
C LEU A 281 -9.46 9.21 -9.85
N PHE A 282 -8.81 9.59 -8.75
CA PHE A 282 -8.98 8.93 -7.46
C PHE A 282 -10.42 9.09 -6.94
N ALA A 283 -10.96 10.32 -6.95
CA ALA A 283 -12.34 10.58 -6.57
C ALA A 283 -13.32 9.80 -7.46
N PHE A 284 -13.10 9.81 -8.78
CA PHE A 284 -13.89 9.04 -9.74
C PHE A 284 -13.83 7.53 -9.47
N SER A 285 -12.64 6.98 -9.22
CA SER A 285 -12.45 5.56 -8.92
C SER A 285 -13.14 5.16 -7.62
N VAL A 286 -12.98 5.94 -6.54
CA VAL A 286 -13.63 5.67 -5.25
C VAL A 286 -15.16 5.72 -5.39
N TYR A 287 -15.69 6.75 -6.05
CA TYR A 287 -17.12 6.88 -6.29
C TYR A 287 -17.66 5.68 -7.07
N THR A 288 -17.01 5.32 -8.19
CA THR A 288 -17.42 4.21 -9.05
C THR A 288 -17.37 2.88 -8.30
N VAL A 289 -16.31 2.62 -7.54
CA VAL A 289 -16.17 1.38 -6.75
C VAL A 289 -17.24 1.29 -5.67
N ASN A 290 -17.55 2.39 -4.98
CA ASN A 290 -18.61 2.40 -3.96
C ASN A 290 -19.98 2.17 -4.59
N TYR A 291 -20.23 2.79 -5.74
CA TYR A 291 -21.46 2.59 -6.51
C TYR A 291 -21.62 1.13 -6.95
N LEU A 292 -20.58 0.54 -7.55
CA LEU A 292 -20.59 -0.87 -7.99
C LEU A 292 -20.82 -1.83 -6.81
N ARG A 293 -20.14 -1.60 -5.68
CA ARG A 293 -20.32 -2.37 -4.45
C ARG A 293 -21.73 -2.26 -3.89
N ALA A 294 -22.27 -1.03 -3.79
CA ALA A 294 -23.62 -0.81 -3.29
C ALA A 294 -24.68 -1.51 -4.15
N LEU A 295 -24.54 -1.46 -5.48
CA LEU A 295 -25.43 -2.16 -6.40
C LEU A 295 -25.42 -3.68 -6.19
N ASP A 296 -24.24 -4.27 -6.04
CA ASP A 296 -24.12 -5.72 -5.93
C ASP A 296 -24.59 -6.25 -4.58
N PHE A 297 -24.20 -5.58 -3.48
CA PHE A 297 -24.69 -5.92 -2.14
C PHE A 297 -26.21 -5.75 -2.01
N HIS A 298 -26.80 -4.78 -2.73
CA HIS A 298 -28.26 -4.65 -2.78
C HIS A 298 -28.94 -5.73 -3.59
N ARG A 299 -28.39 -6.17 -4.73
CA ARG A 299 -28.95 -7.29 -5.49
C ARG A 299 -29.03 -8.58 -4.68
N LEU A 300 -28.06 -8.82 -3.80
CA LEU A 300 -28.08 -9.96 -2.87
C LEU A 300 -29.15 -9.81 -1.77
N SER A 301 -29.45 -8.58 -1.35
CA SER A 301 -30.50 -8.28 -0.36
C SER A 301 -31.92 -8.25 -0.97
N GLU A 302 -32.04 -7.97 -2.27
CA GLU A 302 -33.32 -7.86 -3.00
C GLU A 302 -34.05 -9.20 -3.18
N GLN A 303 -33.45 -10.35 -2.83
CA GLN A 303 -34.21 -11.59 -2.67
C GLN A 303 -35.16 -11.58 -1.45
N GLN A 304 -35.13 -10.55 -0.59
CA GLN A 304 -35.96 -10.52 0.63
C GLN A 304 -36.96 -9.37 0.82
N GLN A 305 -36.98 -8.25 0.08
CA GLN A 305 -38.11 -7.28 0.14
C GLN A 305 -38.00 -6.15 -0.90
N GLN A 306 -39.10 -5.87 -1.61
CA GLN A 306 -39.24 -4.72 -2.51
C GLN A 306 -39.84 -3.49 -1.79
N GLN A 307 -39.42 -2.31 -2.25
CA GLN A 307 -39.92 -0.94 -1.96
C GLN A 307 -39.20 -0.13 -0.87
N GLN A 308 -37.94 0.26 -1.12
CA GLN A 308 -37.34 1.54 -0.67
C GLN A 308 -36.05 1.86 -1.46
N GLN A 309 -36.16 1.88 -2.79
CA GLN A 309 -35.05 1.56 -3.70
C GLN A 309 -33.99 2.66 -3.96
N GLN A 310 -34.24 3.94 -3.65
CA GLN A 310 -33.30 5.02 -4.02
C GLN A 310 -32.74 5.80 -2.81
N GLN A 311 -33.53 5.98 -1.75
CA GLN A 311 -33.12 6.74 -0.56
C GLN A 311 -32.16 5.94 0.34
N GLN A 312 -32.27 4.61 0.35
CA GLN A 312 -31.39 3.73 1.12
C GLN A 312 -30.00 3.58 0.50
N VAL A 313 -29.90 3.48 -0.84
CA VAL A 313 -28.61 3.43 -1.56
C VAL A 313 -27.80 4.71 -1.29
N ASN A 314 -28.43 5.88 -1.33
CA ASN A 314 -27.75 7.13 -1.02
C ASN A 314 -27.28 7.19 0.45
N ARG A 315 -28.05 6.67 1.41
CA ARG A 315 -27.62 6.59 2.81
C ARG A 315 -26.45 5.62 3.01
N LEU A 316 -26.50 4.44 2.39
CA LEU A 316 -25.41 3.44 2.46
C LEU A 316 -24.15 3.91 1.73
N LEU A 317 -24.29 4.64 0.61
CA LEU A 317 -23.16 5.29 -0.06
C LEU A 317 -22.52 6.33 0.84
N VAL A 318 -23.32 7.15 1.54
CA VAL A 318 -22.82 8.11 2.52
C VAL A 318 -22.16 7.39 3.69
N GLU A 319 -22.75 6.33 4.24
CA GLU A 319 -22.23 5.58 5.39
C GLU A 319 -20.92 4.82 5.07
N GLN A 320 -20.85 4.14 3.92
CA GLN A 320 -19.62 3.46 3.46
C GLN A 320 -18.52 4.42 3.00
N THR A 321 -18.88 5.67 2.70
CA THR A 321 -17.96 6.77 2.45
C THR A 321 -17.56 7.49 3.75
N SER A 322 -18.43 7.50 4.77
CA SER A 322 -18.25 8.19 6.05
C SER A 322 -17.60 7.34 7.13
N THR A 323 -17.49 6.01 6.97
CA THR A 323 -16.48 5.22 7.71
C THR A 323 -15.14 5.89 7.44
N LEU A 324 -14.59 6.56 8.46
CA LEU A 324 -13.55 7.58 8.33
C LEU A 324 -12.37 7.05 7.51
N PHE A 325 -11.77 7.89 6.68
CA PHE A 325 -10.58 7.54 5.89
C PHE A 325 -9.49 6.84 6.73
N LEU A 326 -9.39 7.17 8.01
CA LEU A 326 -8.50 6.56 9.00
C LEU A 326 -8.84 5.10 9.32
N ASP A 327 -10.12 4.74 9.41
CA ASP A 327 -10.56 3.39 9.75
C ASP A 327 -10.30 2.39 8.62
N ARG A 328 -9.96 2.86 7.42
CA ARG A 328 -9.60 1.99 6.29
C ARG A 328 -8.17 1.47 6.34
N TRP A 329 -7.31 2.09 7.15
CA TRP A 329 -5.92 1.66 7.30
C TRP A 329 -5.81 0.70 8.49
N VAL A 330 -5.24 -0.47 8.22
CA VAL A 330 -4.91 -1.46 9.25
C VAL A 330 -3.82 -0.90 10.16
N GLY A 331 -4.02 -0.98 11.48
CA GLY A 331 -3.02 -0.51 12.42
C GLY A 331 -3.26 -0.89 13.87
N ILE A 332 -3.41 0.12 14.74
CA ILE A 332 -3.33 -0.06 16.20
C ILE A 332 -4.40 -0.99 16.78
N GLU A 333 -5.59 -1.05 16.16
CA GLU A 333 -6.69 -1.93 16.57
C GLU A 333 -6.27 -3.41 16.60
N GLY A 334 -5.43 -3.84 15.65
CA GLY A 334 -4.90 -5.19 15.63
C GLY A 334 -4.07 -5.48 16.87
N VAL A 335 -3.19 -4.55 17.24
CA VAL A 335 -2.34 -4.70 18.43
C VAL A 335 -3.19 -4.66 19.71
N MET A 336 -4.19 -3.77 19.77
CA MET A 336 -5.12 -3.70 20.90
C MET A 336 -5.88 -5.03 21.09
N SER A 337 -6.40 -5.62 20.01
CA SER A 337 -7.09 -6.91 20.08
C SER A 337 -6.21 -8.06 20.58
N VAL A 338 -4.94 -8.10 20.19
CA VAL A 338 -3.98 -9.11 20.65
C VAL A 338 -3.58 -8.87 22.10
N VAL A 339 -3.40 -7.61 22.50
CA VAL A 339 -3.07 -7.26 23.88
C VAL A 339 -4.21 -7.60 24.85
N GLY A 340 -5.45 -7.42 24.42
CA GLY A 340 -6.66 -7.76 25.17
C GLY A 340 -7.12 -9.21 25.05
N ALA A 341 -6.36 -10.08 24.39
CA ALA A 341 -6.72 -11.49 24.25
C ALA A 341 -6.47 -12.27 25.57
N GLU A 342 -7.32 -13.24 25.87
CA GLU A 342 -7.22 -14.07 27.08
C GLU A 342 -5.97 -14.97 27.08
N SER A 343 -5.54 -15.42 25.89
CA SER A 343 -4.36 -16.27 25.75
C SER A 343 -3.51 -15.88 24.55
N LEU A 344 -2.19 -15.97 24.73
CA LEU A 344 -1.16 -15.76 23.72
C LEU A 344 -0.22 -16.95 23.74
N GLY A 345 0.46 -17.22 22.62
CA GLY A 345 1.41 -18.32 22.58
C GLY A 345 1.89 -18.69 21.19
N PHE A 346 2.96 -19.48 21.14
CA PHE A 346 3.54 -19.97 19.90
C PHE A 346 2.63 -20.95 19.15
N GLU A 347 1.79 -21.71 19.86
CA GLU A 347 0.80 -22.58 19.22
C GLU A 347 -0.24 -21.76 18.45
N LEU A 348 -0.77 -20.69 19.07
CA LEU A 348 -1.69 -19.75 18.42
C LEU A 348 -1.07 -19.11 17.17
N PHE A 349 0.20 -18.69 17.28
CA PHE A 349 0.95 -18.16 16.14
C PHE A 349 1.14 -19.18 15.01
N LYS A 350 1.44 -20.43 15.35
CA LYS A 350 1.65 -21.52 14.38
C LYS A 350 0.35 -21.89 13.68
N GLU A 351 -0.76 -21.97 14.42
CA GLU A 351 -2.08 -22.21 13.86
C GLU A 351 -2.47 -21.10 12.86
N ALA A 352 -2.32 -19.83 13.27
CA ALA A 352 -2.54 -18.68 12.41
C ALA A 352 -1.63 -18.69 11.16
N LEU A 353 -0.38 -19.13 11.30
CA LEU A 353 0.55 -19.23 10.18
C LEU A 353 0.11 -20.28 9.15
N THR A 354 -0.56 -21.34 9.59
CA THR A 354 -1.06 -22.43 8.75
C THR A 354 -2.47 -22.21 8.20
N GLU A 355 -3.09 -21.05 8.50
CA GLU A 355 -4.41 -20.68 7.98
C GLU A 355 -4.43 -20.80 6.44
N LYS A 356 -5.51 -21.42 5.93
CA LYS A 356 -5.80 -21.55 4.50
C LYS A 356 -7.07 -20.80 4.18
N PHE A 357 -7.17 -20.33 2.93
CA PHE A 357 -8.41 -19.75 2.41
C PHE A 357 -9.54 -20.78 2.51
N SER A 358 -10.64 -20.37 3.14
CA SER A 358 -11.93 -21.05 3.14
C SER A 358 -12.99 -20.03 2.75
N ALA A 359 -13.89 -20.41 1.85
CA ALA A 359 -14.99 -19.55 1.41
C ALA A 359 -16.07 -19.41 2.50
N ASP A 360 -16.29 -20.47 3.27
CA ASP A 360 -17.44 -20.61 4.17
C ASP A 360 -17.10 -20.31 5.64
N GLU A 361 -15.88 -19.84 5.90
CA GLU A 361 -15.40 -19.58 7.25
C GLU A 361 -14.82 -18.17 7.41
N ASN A 362 -15.05 -17.59 8.58
CA ASN A 362 -14.37 -16.38 8.99
C ASN A 362 -12.87 -16.64 9.21
N SER A 363 -12.06 -15.59 9.03
CA SER A 363 -10.61 -15.68 9.21
C SER A 363 -10.24 -16.14 10.63
N PHE A 364 -9.06 -16.73 10.77
CA PHE A 364 -8.50 -17.09 12.06
C PHE A 364 -8.50 -15.91 13.03
N TYR A 365 -8.12 -14.73 12.56
CA TYR A 365 -8.11 -13.51 13.36
C TYR A 365 -9.52 -13.11 13.81
N ASP A 366 -10.49 -13.14 12.89
CA ASP A 366 -11.90 -12.85 13.16
C ASP A 366 -12.54 -13.82 14.16
N ARG A 367 -12.07 -15.08 14.23
CA ARG A 367 -12.59 -16.07 15.18
C ARG A 367 -11.91 -16.01 16.55
N SER A 368 -10.64 -15.61 16.59
CA SER A 368 -9.80 -15.76 17.78
C SER A 368 -9.63 -14.47 18.59
N PHE A 369 -9.75 -13.30 17.96
CA PHE A 369 -9.37 -12.02 18.59
C PHE A 369 -10.46 -10.96 18.60
N VAL A 370 -11.44 -11.01 17.71
CA VAL A 370 -12.45 -9.96 17.58
C VAL A 370 -13.85 -10.55 17.44
N ALA A 371 -14.88 -9.83 17.89
CA ALA A 371 -16.25 -10.15 17.53
C ALA A 371 -16.47 -9.70 16.07
N SER A 372 -16.29 -10.62 15.13
CA SER A 372 -16.35 -10.27 13.71
C SER A 372 -17.74 -9.76 13.31
N PRO A 373 -17.84 -8.61 12.61
CA PRO A 373 -19.09 -8.17 12.02
C PRO A 373 -19.44 -8.96 10.75
N TYR A 374 -18.54 -9.84 10.30
CA TYR A 374 -18.67 -10.63 9.08
C TYR A 374 -19.19 -12.03 9.37
N ASP A 375 -19.95 -12.54 8.43
CA ASP A 375 -20.50 -13.88 8.44
C ASP A 375 -20.29 -14.49 7.05
N ASN A 376 -19.08 -15.01 6.82
CA ASN A 376 -18.72 -15.66 5.56
C ASN A 376 -19.32 -17.06 5.42
N SER A 377 -20.08 -17.56 6.40
CA SER A 377 -20.79 -18.85 6.27
C SER A 377 -22.00 -18.78 5.33
N ARG A 378 -22.32 -17.57 4.85
CA ARG A 378 -23.40 -17.31 3.90
C ARG A 378 -22.98 -17.66 2.48
N ASP A 379 -23.84 -18.37 1.78
CA ASP A 379 -23.67 -18.68 0.35
C ASP A 379 -24.15 -17.50 -0.53
N ASP A 380 -23.59 -16.31 -0.30
CA ASP A 380 -23.88 -15.08 -1.06
C ASP A 380 -22.73 -14.65 -1.98
N GLY A 381 -21.64 -15.45 -2.01
CA GLY A 381 -20.45 -15.19 -2.81
C GLY A 381 -19.56 -14.06 -2.27
N LEU A 382 -19.88 -13.49 -1.11
CA LEU A 382 -19.10 -12.43 -0.46
C LEU A 382 -18.08 -13.04 0.52
N HIS A 383 -16.93 -12.39 0.62
CA HIS A 383 -15.90 -12.82 1.57
C HIS A 383 -15.16 -11.61 2.15
N PHE A 384 -15.42 -11.31 3.41
CA PHE A 384 -14.80 -10.19 4.13
C PHE A 384 -13.91 -10.68 5.26
N VAL A 385 -12.84 -9.94 5.50
CA VAL A 385 -11.83 -10.31 6.48
C VAL A 385 -11.34 -9.07 7.20
N SER A 386 -11.27 -9.16 8.53
CA SER A 386 -10.53 -8.21 9.35
C SER A 386 -9.04 -8.57 9.32
N LEU A 387 -8.18 -7.56 9.26
CA LEU A 387 -6.73 -7.78 9.19
C LEU A 387 -6.06 -7.25 10.45
N PRO A 388 -5.23 -8.06 11.16
CA PRO A 388 -4.51 -7.60 12.34
C PRO A 388 -3.30 -6.71 11.98
N GLY A 389 -2.74 -6.88 10.78
CA GLY A 389 -1.46 -6.28 10.39
C GLY A 389 -0.26 -7.04 10.98
N TYR A 390 0.91 -6.90 10.34
CA TYR A 390 2.06 -7.73 10.70
C TYR A 390 2.58 -7.50 12.13
N ILE A 391 2.48 -6.29 12.69
CA ILE A 391 2.94 -6.01 14.06
C ILE A 391 2.11 -6.82 15.06
N ALA A 392 0.78 -6.79 14.94
CA ALA A 392 -0.10 -7.57 15.80
C ALA A 392 0.08 -9.08 15.61
N PHE A 393 0.13 -9.53 14.34
CA PHE A 393 0.34 -10.94 14.00
C PHE A 393 1.64 -11.50 14.60
N LEU A 394 2.74 -10.76 14.47
CA LEU A 394 4.05 -11.15 15.02
C LEU A 394 4.10 -11.07 16.55
N PHE A 395 3.09 -10.47 17.20
CA PHE A 395 2.97 -10.43 18.65
C PHE A 395 2.02 -11.50 19.22
N TYR A 396 1.44 -12.39 18.41
CA TYR A 396 0.64 -13.52 18.90
C TYR A 396 1.38 -14.40 19.94
N PRO A 397 2.72 -14.60 19.87
CA PRO A 397 3.44 -15.29 20.94
C PRO A 397 3.57 -14.53 22.26
N GLY A 398 3.22 -13.24 22.32
CA GLY A 398 3.36 -12.38 23.50
C GLY A 398 4.80 -11.97 23.84
N SER A 399 5.77 -12.21 22.95
CA SER A 399 7.20 -11.95 23.20
C SER A 399 7.71 -10.73 22.42
N TYR A 400 8.17 -9.70 23.14
CA TYR A 400 8.81 -8.52 22.56
C TYR A 400 10.09 -8.87 21.79
N LEU A 401 10.90 -9.82 22.29
CA LEU A 401 12.13 -10.23 21.62
C LEU A 401 11.82 -10.88 20.27
N PHE A 402 10.83 -11.78 20.22
CA PHE A 402 10.39 -12.41 18.99
C PHE A 402 9.87 -11.36 18.00
N LEU A 403 8.99 -10.46 18.45
CA LEU A 403 8.47 -9.35 17.64
C LEU A 403 9.60 -8.52 17.05
N PHE A 404 10.55 -8.08 17.88
CA PHE A 404 11.68 -7.26 17.45
C PHE A 404 12.49 -7.96 16.35
N CYS A 405 12.89 -9.21 16.59
CA CYS A 405 13.69 -9.99 15.63
C CYS A 405 12.93 -10.27 14.33
N ALA A 406 11.63 -10.58 14.42
CA ALA A 406 10.80 -10.85 13.24
C ALA A 406 10.58 -9.59 12.40
N VAL A 407 10.24 -8.45 13.02
CA VAL A 407 10.09 -7.18 12.31
C VAL A 407 11.41 -6.75 11.66
N LEU A 408 12.53 -6.92 12.37
CA LEU A 408 13.87 -6.68 11.85
C LEU A 408 14.13 -7.53 10.59
N LEU A 409 13.83 -8.82 10.62
CA LEU A 409 13.97 -9.72 9.47
C LEU A 409 13.10 -9.30 8.28
N PHE A 410 11.84 -8.95 8.53
CA PHE A 410 10.91 -8.46 7.50
C PHE A 410 11.43 -7.19 6.82
N SER A 411 11.95 -6.23 7.60
CA SER A 411 12.53 -4.99 7.08
C SER A 411 13.82 -5.25 6.27
N ILE A 412 14.68 -6.18 6.69
CA ILE A 412 15.86 -6.58 5.91
C ILE A 412 15.44 -7.20 4.59
N LEU A 413 14.49 -8.15 4.61
CA LEU A 413 14.00 -8.81 3.41
C LEU A 413 13.42 -7.81 2.41
N ALA A 414 12.61 -6.84 2.87
CA ALA A 414 12.05 -5.81 2.01
C ALA A 414 13.14 -4.95 1.34
N ALA A 415 14.16 -4.55 2.09
CA ALA A 415 15.30 -3.81 1.54
C ALA A 415 16.08 -4.64 0.51
N LEU A 416 16.30 -5.94 0.76
CA LEU A 416 16.96 -6.84 -0.18
C LEU A 416 16.16 -7.02 -1.49
N VAL A 417 14.84 -7.16 -1.39
CA VAL A 417 13.98 -7.23 -2.57
C VAL A 417 14.03 -5.92 -3.37
N GLU A 418 13.96 -4.77 -2.71
CA GLU A 418 14.09 -3.48 -3.41
C GLU A 418 15.47 -3.33 -4.07
N PHE A 419 16.56 -3.77 -3.43
CA PHE A 419 17.89 -3.81 -4.06
C PHE A 419 17.92 -4.68 -5.30
N LEU A 420 17.33 -5.88 -5.23
CA LEU A 420 17.24 -6.81 -6.35
C LEU A 420 16.44 -6.19 -7.51
N VAL A 421 15.29 -5.59 -7.21
CA VAL A 421 14.45 -4.86 -8.16
C VAL A 421 15.23 -3.71 -8.77
N TYR A 422 16.01 -2.95 -8.01
CA TYR A 422 16.82 -1.88 -8.56
C TYR A 422 17.88 -2.40 -9.54
N ARG A 423 18.57 -3.49 -9.18
CA ARG A 423 19.66 -4.06 -9.97
C ARG A 423 19.17 -4.75 -11.25
N LEU A 424 18.11 -5.54 -11.16
CA LEU A 424 17.54 -6.28 -12.31
C LEU A 424 16.49 -5.48 -13.08
N GLY A 425 15.84 -4.52 -12.42
CA GLY A 425 14.82 -3.59 -12.92
C GLY A 425 15.33 -2.48 -13.83
N GLY A 426 16.53 -2.62 -14.41
CA GLY A 426 17.12 -1.61 -15.27
C GLY A 426 17.42 -0.28 -14.58
N ARG A 427 17.60 -0.28 -13.25
CA ARG A 427 17.81 0.91 -12.41
C ARG A 427 16.66 1.94 -12.53
N ASN A 428 15.45 1.46 -12.80
CA ASN A 428 14.26 2.29 -12.91
C ASN A 428 13.69 2.63 -11.52
N LEU A 429 13.82 3.88 -11.09
CA LEU A 429 13.33 4.34 -9.79
C LEU A 429 11.80 4.32 -9.68
N VAL A 430 11.08 4.54 -10.78
CA VAL A 430 9.61 4.45 -10.80
C VAL A 430 9.17 3.02 -10.51
N PHE A 431 9.87 2.05 -11.09
CA PHE A 431 9.60 0.64 -10.87
C PHE A 431 9.96 0.20 -9.44
N CYS A 432 11.07 0.70 -8.90
CA CYS A 432 11.43 0.44 -7.50
C CYS A 432 10.39 1.01 -6.53
N ALA A 433 9.89 2.23 -6.78
CA ALA A 433 8.85 2.85 -5.95
C ALA A 433 7.56 2.01 -5.96
N LEU A 434 7.12 1.53 -7.13
CA LEU A 434 5.96 0.66 -7.25
C LEU A 434 6.13 -0.63 -6.43
N ILE A 435 7.22 -1.36 -6.62
CA ILE A 435 7.42 -2.64 -5.93
C ILE A 435 7.58 -2.44 -4.41
N ALA A 436 8.31 -1.40 -4.00
CA ALA A 436 8.45 -1.07 -2.58
C ALA A 436 7.10 -0.78 -1.91
N GLN A 437 6.21 -0.06 -2.60
CA GLN A 437 4.85 0.18 -2.12
C GLN A 437 4.07 -1.13 -1.99
N VAL A 438 4.13 -2.02 -2.99
CA VAL A 438 3.43 -3.33 -2.95
C VAL A 438 3.87 -4.15 -1.74
N ILE A 439 5.18 -4.18 -1.45
CA ILE A 439 5.74 -4.87 -0.29
C ILE A 439 5.26 -4.23 1.02
N ALA A 440 5.37 -2.90 1.14
CA ALA A 440 4.95 -2.18 2.33
C ALA A 440 3.45 -2.37 2.62
N PHE A 441 2.61 -2.34 1.58
CA PHE A 441 1.18 -2.61 1.72
C PHE A 441 0.88 -4.06 2.12
N ARG A 442 1.63 -5.05 1.61
CA ARG A 442 1.49 -6.44 2.06
C ARG A 442 1.83 -6.58 3.54
N TYR A 443 2.87 -5.90 4.02
CA TYR A 443 3.25 -5.94 5.43
C TYR A 443 2.17 -5.33 6.32
N THR A 444 1.68 -4.13 6.00
CA THR A 444 0.63 -3.51 6.83
C THR A 444 -0.70 -4.25 6.76
N SER A 445 -0.98 -4.96 5.66
CA SER A 445 -2.19 -5.79 5.48
C SER A 445 -1.96 -7.28 5.77
N PHE A 446 -0.89 -7.62 6.51
CA PHE A 446 -0.56 -9.02 6.81
C PHE A 446 -1.47 -9.61 7.89
N GLY A 447 -1.53 -10.95 7.94
CA GLY A 447 -2.22 -11.69 9.00
C GLY A 447 -3.43 -12.52 8.56
N TYR A 448 -3.80 -12.42 7.27
CA TYR A 448 -4.74 -13.34 6.63
C TYR A 448 -4.02 -14.22 5.61
N VAL A 449 -4.22 -15.54 5.72
CA VAL A 449 -3.58 -16.59 4.91
C VAL A 449 -2.08 -16.30 4.71
N PRO A 450 -1.31 -16.15 5.82
CA PRO A 450 0.05 -15.62 5.77
C PRO A 450 0.99 -16.51 4.94
N ALA A 451 0.77 -17.83 4.96
CA ALA A 451 1.55 -18.79 4.16
C ALA A 451 1.51 -18.47 2.67
N GLN A 452 0.41 -17.93 2.12
CA GLN A 452 0.30 -17.59 0.69
C GLN A 452 1.11 -16.36 0.27
N SER A 453 1.82 -15.69 1.19
CA SER A 453 2.67 -14.53 0.85
C SER A 453 3.75 -14.86 -0.19
N TYR A 454 4.17 -16.12 -0.29
CA TYR A 454 5.13 -16.54 -1.33
C TYR A 454 4.59 -16.31 -2.75
N LEU A 455 3.28 -16.32 -2.96
CA LEU A 455 2.67 -16.05 -4.26
C LEU A 455 2.92 -14.60 -4.70
N LEU A 456 2.82 -13.64 -3.77
CA LEU A 456 3.08 -12.24 -4.06
C LEU A 456 4.57 -12.02 -4.32
N PHE A 457 5.45 -12.49 -3.44
CA PHE A 457 6.89 -12.33 -3.60
C PHE A 457 7.42 -13.08 -4.83
N GLY A 458 6.88 -14.27 -5.12
CA GLY A 458 7.15 -15.01 -6.35
C GLY A 458 6.69 -14.26 -7.59
N SER A 459 5.51 -13.63 -7.56
CA SER A 459 5.02 -12.77 -8.65
C SER A 459 5.88 -11.52 -8.85
N ILE A 460 6.38 -10.90 -7.77
CA ILE A 460 7.33 -9.78 -7.86
C ILE A 460 8.61 -10.24 -8.55
N LEU A 461 9.18 -11.37 -8.13
CA LEU A 461 10.39 -11.92 -8.74
C LEU A 461 10.16 -12.25 -10.21
N LEU A 462 9.06 -12.93 -10.55
CA LEU A 462 8.71 -13.28 -11.92
C LEU A 462 8.54 -12.02 -12.79
N ASN A 463 7.87 -10.99 -12.29
CA ASN A 463 7.69 -9.71 -12.99
C ASN A 463 9.04 -9.04 -13.30
N VAL A 464 9.96 -9.01 -12.33
CA VAL A 464 11.33 -8.49 -12.55
C VAL A 464 12.08 -9.32 -13.59
N LEU A 465 11.96 -10.65 -13.54
CA LEU A 465 12.59 -11.55 -14.51
C LEU A 465 12.00 -11.39 -15.92
N ILE A 466 10.69 -11.26 -16.07
CA ILE A 466 10.01 -11.01 -17.36
C ILE A 466 10.57 -9.75 -18.00
N LEU A 467 10.67 -8.64 -17.25
CA LEU A 467 11.23 -7.39 -17.78
C LEU A 467 12.71 -7.52 -18.13
N PHE A 468 13.49 -8.17 -17.27
CA PHE A 468 14.92 -8.41 -17.49
C PHE A 468 15.17 -9.25 -18.76
N PHE A 469 14.48 -10.39 -18.93
CA PHE A 469 14.64 -11.24 -20.09
C PHE A 469 14.08 -10.60 -21.37
N SER A 470 12.97 -9.86 -21.27
CA SER A 470 12.44 -9.07 -22.40
C SER A 470 13.46 -8.05 -22.91
N ASP A 471 14.17 -7.37 -22.01
CA ASP A 471 15.26 -6.48 -22.39
C ASP A 471 16.42 -7.22 -23.09
N ARG A 472 16.83 -8.37 -22.56
CA ARG A 472 17.90 -9.19 -23.18
C ARG A 472 17.51 -9.69 -24.57
N LEU A 473 16.27 -10.14 -24.73
CA LEU A 473 15.72 -10.59 -26.01
C LEU A 473 15.69 -9.44 -27.03
N MET A 474 15.21 -8.27 -26.63
CA MET A 474 15.17 -7.11 -27.53
C MET A 474 16.57 -6.62 -27.91
N ARG A 475 17.56 -6.67 -27.00
CA ARG A 475 18.95 -6.35 -27.35
C ARG A 475 19.52 -7.30 -28.40
N PHE A 476 19.18 -8.58 -28.32
CA PHE A 476 19.62 -9.57 -29.30
C PHE A 476 19.11 -9.23 -30.70
N PHE A 477 17.81 -8.90 -30.83
CA PHE A 477 17.21 -8.54 -32.11
C PHE A 477 17.68 -7.20 -32.71
N HIS A 478 18.27 -6.30 -31.93
CA HIS A 478 18.75 -4.98 -32.41
C HIS A 478 20.29 -4.90 -32.53
N ARG A 479 21.00 -5.99 -32.23
CA ARG A 479 22.46 -6.11 -32.49
C ARG A 479 22.78 -6.59 -33.90
N HIS A 480 21.77 -7.08 -34.61
CA HIS A 480 21.74 -7.29 -36.05
C HIS A 480 20.91 -6.15 -36.67
#